data_AF-A0A8C3ICX3-F1
#
_entry.id   AF-A0A8C3ICX3-F1
#
_cell.length_a   1.000
_cell.length_b   1.000
_cell.length_c   1.000
_cell.angle_alpha   90.00
_cell.angle_beta   90.00
_cell.angle_gamma   90.00
#
_symmetry.space_group_name_H-M   'P 1'
#
loop_
_entity.id
_entity.type
_entity.pdbx_description
1 polymer ?
#
loop_
_entity_poly.entity_id
_entity_poly.type
_entity_poly.pdbx_seq_one_letter_code
_entity_poly.pdbx_strand_id
1 'polypeptide(L)'
;MTQLQFKDAFWCKEFTVHSGYEVLLQRMLDGRKMAKDVEDLLKQRAQAEERYGKELVQIARKAGGQTEINTLKAAFEVLKQQIENVGNSHIQLALMLKDELKGIEDFRERQKEQRKKYEIAMERAQKSKVSLYKKTMESKKTYEQKCKDADEAEQAFERISASGNQKQTEKSQNKAKQCKDTANEAERAYKQYIEQLDKARMEWEKEHISTCEAFQLQECDRITILRNSLWVHCNQLSMQCVKDDEMYEEVRVSLENCNVESDMDYFIKNKMTGTDPPVPIGYENYYARESPRCSNSPVQSYGMMKRFSGLLHGNSRNSSETIIPTAPPIDEKVDGVYAAINVGEQAATTPSQDYRVLYDYTAQSTDELDISAGDIIAIVAEGEDGWWTAERNGQQGFVPGSYLEKL
;
A
#
# COMPACT_ATOMS: atom_id res chain seq x y z
N MET A 1 12.62 -27.19 -24.77
CA MET A 1 13.98 -26.63 -24.63
C MET A 1 14.58 -27.14 -23.34
N THR A 2 15.85 -27.54 -23.36
CA THR A 2 16.59 -27.93 -22.14
C THR A 2 16.87 -26.71 -21.28
N GLN A 3 16.67 -26.82 -19.96
CA GLN A 3 16.89 -25.71 -19.03
C GLN A 3 18.39 -25.44 -18.87
N LEU A 4 18.80 -24.18 -19.08
CA LEU A 4 20.19 -23.75 -18.92
C LEU A 4 20.63 -23.84 -17.45
N GLN A 5 21.87 -24.27 -17.23
CA GLN A 5 22.48 -24.39 -15.89
C GLN A 5 23.74 -23.53 -15.80
N PHE A 6 24.01 -22.99 -14.61
CA PHE A 6 25.20 -22.18 -14.35
C PHE A 6 26.48 -23.00 -14.58
N LYS A 7 26.48 -24.27 -14.15
CA LYS A 7 27.63 -25.16 -14.32
C LYS A 7 28.01 -25.44 -15.77
N ASP A 8 27.10 -25.22 -16.72
CA ASP A 8 27.34 -25.48 -18.14
C ASP A 8 27.81 -24.23 -18.89
N ALA A 9 27.58 -23.03 -18.34
CA ALA A 9 27.74 -21.76 -19.05
C ALA A 9 28.80 -20.82 -18.48
N PHE A 10 29.18 -20.95 -17.21
CA PHE A 10 30.07 -20.00 -16.53
C PHE A 10 31.50 -20.53 -16.40
N TRP A 11 32.10 -20.88 -17.54
CA TRP A 11 33.51 -21.31 -17.63
C TRP A 11 34.44 -20.19 -18.12
N CYS A 12 35.74 -20.34 -17.90
CA CYS A 12 36.78 -19.48 -18.45
C CYS A 12 37.82 -20.31 -19.20
N LYS A 13 38.23 -19.86 -20.40
CA LYS A 13 39.25 -20.56 -21.21
C LYS A 13 40.66 -20.38 -20.66
N GLU A 14 40.93 -19.26 -20.01
CA GLU A 14 42.25 -18.94 -19.49
C GLU A 14 42.49 -19.63 -18.13
N PHE A 15 43.52 -20.47 -18.06
CA PHE A 15 43.73 -21.39 -16.93
C PHE A 15 43.88 -20.67 -15.57
N THR A 16 44.51 -19.50 -15.58
CA THR A 16 44.82 -18.72 -14.38
C THR A 16 43.70 -17.77 -13.96
N VAL A 17 42.66 -17.63 -14.78
CA VAL A 17 41.53 -16.73 -14.57
C VAL A 17 40.27 -17.55 -14.25
N HIS A 18 39.29 -16.94 -13.59
CA HIS A 18 38.03 -17.60 -13.22
C HIS A 18 36.83 -16.64 -13.36
N SER A 19 36.81 -15.84 -14.42
CA SER A 19 35.80 -14.79 -14.64
C SER A 19 34.35 -15.29 -14.58
N GLY A 20 34.09 -16.54 -14.97
CA GLY A 20 32.77 -17.16 -14.81
C GLY A 20 32.29 -17.18 -13.35
N TYR A 21 33.17 -17.54 -12.41
CA TYR A 21 32.87 -17.48 -10.98
C TYR A 21 32.69 -16.04 -10.49
N GLU A 22 33.52 -15.09 -10.94
CA GLU A 22 33.42 -13.68 -10.54
C GLU A 22 32.06 -13.07 -10.92
N VAL A 23 31.56 -13.37 -12.13
CA VAL A 23 30.23 -12.94 -12.57
C VAL A 23 29.13 -13.52 -11.68
N LEU A 24 29.22 -14.81 -11.32
CA LEU A 24 28.25 -15.45 -10.44
C LEU A 24 28.30 -14.89 -9.01
N LEU A 25 29.49 -14.64 -8.48
CA LEU A 25 29.68 -14.02 -7.17
C LEU A 25 29.07 -12.61 -7.14
N GLN A 26 29.32 -11.81 -8.18
CA GLN A 26 28.72 -10.49 -8.30
C GLN A 26 27.19 -10.59 -8.33
N ARG A 27 26.63 -11.56 -9.06
CA ARG A 27 25.18 -11.78 -9.08
C ARG A 27 24.61 -12.09 -7.68
N MET A 28 25.31 -12.87 -6.87
CA MET A 28 24.90 -13.15 -5.48
C MET A 28 24.95 -11.89 -4.60
N LEU A 29 25.94 -11.01 -4.81
CA LEU A 29 26.06 -9.73 -4.10
C LEU A 29 24.93 -8.78 -4.49
N ASP A 30 24.63 -8.67 -5.78
CA ASP A 30 23.52 -7.86 -6.30
C ASP A 30 22.16 -8.38 -5.81
N GLY A 31 21.97 -9.70 -5.80
CA GLY A 31 20.77 -10.34 -5.25
C GLY A 31 20.56 -10.00 -3.77
N ARG A 32 21.64 -10.01 -2.97
CA ARG A 32 21.60 -9.59 -1.56
C ARG A 32 21.23 -8.12 -1.40
N LYS A 33 21.79 -7.24 -2.24
CA LYS A 33 21.46 -5.81 -2.24
C LYS A 33 19.98 -5.60 -2.57
N MET A 34 19.46 -6.27 -3.59
CA MET A 34 18.05 -6.20 -3.95
C MET A 34 17.13 -6.64 -2.79
N ALA A 35 17.50 -7.70 -2.05
CA ALA A 35 16.72 -8.10 -0.88
C ALA A 35 16.71 -7.03 0.23
N LYS A 36 17.80 -6.27 0.40
CA LYS A 36 17.86 -5.12 1.31
C LYS A 36 16.99 -3.96 0.82
N ASP A 37 17.03 -3.66 -0.47
CA ASP A 37 16.22 -2.60 -1.07
C ASP A 37 14.72 -2.88 -0.89
N VAL A 38 14.29 -4.14 -1.07
CA VAL A 38 12.91 -4.58 -0.79
C VAL A 38 12.56 -4.43 0.69
N GLU A 39 13.44 -4.89 1.60
CA GLU A 39 13.22 -4.71 3.05
C GLU A 39 13.02 -3.23 3.41
N ASP A 40 13.88 -2.33 2.92
CA ASP A 40 13.78 -0.90 3.21
C ASP A 40 12.48 -0.28 2.69
N LEU A 41 12.05 -0.66 1.49
CA LEU A 41 10.78 -0.23 0.91
C LEU A 41 9.60 -0.65 1.81
N LEU A 42 9.53 -1.95 2.13
CA LEU A 42 8.44 -2.50 2.93
C LEU A 42 8.44 -1.93 4.36
N LYS A 43 9.62 -1.62 4.91
CA LYS A 43 9.78 -0.95 6.21
C LYS A 43 9.23 0.47 6.21
N GLN A 44 9.56 1.26 5.20
CA GLN A 44 9.02 2.62 5.05
C GLN A 44 7.49 2.59 4.89
N ARG A 45 6.99 1.62 4.12
CA ARG A 45 5.56 1.38 3.92
C ARG A 45 4.85 1.05 5.24
N ALA A 46 5.40 0.15 6.06
CA ALA A 46 4.85 -0.19 7.37
C ALA A 46 4.87 1.01 8.35
N GLN A 47 5.91 1.85 8.31
CA GLN A 47 5.97 3.06 9.14
C GLN A 47 4.93 4.11 8.73
N ALA A 48 4.62 4.21 7.43
CA ALA A 48 3.56 5.10 6.95
C ALA A 48 2.20 4.66 7.49
N GLU A 49 1.89 3.36 7.42
CA GLU A 49 0.65 2.79 7.98
C GLU A 49 0.53 3.03 9.48
N GLU A 50 1.61 2.84 10.23
CA GLU A 50 1.60 3.07 11.68
C GLU A 50 1.29 4.53 12.02
N ARG A 51 1.88 5.49 11.28
CA ARG A 51 1.60 6.91 11.47
C ARG A 51 0.16 7.23 11.13
N TYR A 52 -0.34 6.75 9.99
CA TYR A 52 -1.72 6.95 9.57
C TYR A 52 -2.71 6.45 10.63
N GLY A 53 -2.54 5.21 11.11
CA GLY A 53 -3.41 4.65 12.13
C GLY A 53 -3.37 5.43 13.46
N LYS A 54 -2.20 5.90 13.89
CA LYS A 54 -2.05 6.75 15.09
C LYS A 54 -2.77 8.09 14.97
N GLU A 55 -2.68 8.74 13.82
CA GLU A 55 -3.37 10.01 13.56
C GLU A 55 -4.89 9.81 13.56
N LEU A 56 -5.42 8.73 12.95
CA LEU A 56 -6.85 8.43 12.99
C LEU A 56 -7.37 8.22 14.42
N VAL A 57 -6.68 7.43 15.24
CA VAL A 57 -7.03 7.26 16.66
C VAL A 57 -7.03 8.60 17.40
N GLN A 58 -6.07 9.48 17.10
CA GLN A 58 -6.01 10.80 17.72
C GLN A 58 -7.18 11.71 17.28
N ILE A 59 -7.57 11.65 16.01
CA ILE A 59 -8.73 12.39 15.46
C ILE A 59 -10.00 11.94 16.17
N ALA A 60 -10.27 10.63 16.23
CA ALA A 60 -11.46 10.08 16.89
C ALA A 60 -11.57 10.52 18.36
N ARG A 61 -10.46 10.45 19.12
CA ARG A 61 -10.43 10.84 20.54
C ARG A 61 -10.60 12.33 20.80
N LYS A 62 -10.22 13.19 19.84
CA LYS A 62 -10.37 14.64 19.94
C LYS A 62 -11.71 15.14 19.39
N ALA A 63 -12.47 14.29 18.71
CA ALA A 63 -13.74 14.67 18.12
C ALA A 63 -14.76 15.11 19.20
N GLY A 64 -15.48 16.19 18.90
CA GLY A 64 -16.55 16.75 19.75
C GLY A 64 -17.83 15.91 19.72
N GLY A 65 -18.98 16.58 19.59
CA GLY A 65 -20.30 15.95 19.45
C GLY A 65 -21.12 15.82 20.73
N GLN A 66 -20.62 16.30 21.86
CA GLN A 66 -21.26 16.14 23.17
C GLN A 66 -22.59 16.89 23.26
N THR A 67 -22.72 17.98 22.50
CA THR A 67 -23.91 18.83 22.41
C THR A 67 -25.05 18.19 21.62
N GLU A 68 -24.73 17.25 20.73
CA GLU A 68 -25.74 16.57 19.92
C GLU A 68 -26.56 15.61 20.78
N ILE A 69 -27.78 15.32 20.35
CA ILE A 69 -28.77 14.54 21.10
C ILE A 69 -29.31 13.34 20.32
N ASN A 70 -29.89 12.40 21.07
CA ASN A 70 -30.68 11.27 20.60
C ASN A 70 -30.09 10.48 19.40
N THR A 71 -30.84 10.29 18.30
CA THR A 71 -30.46 9.34 17.26
C THR A 71 -29.28 9.84 16.42
N LEU A 72 -29.22 11.13 16.08
CA LEU A 72 -28.08 11.70 15.37
C LEU A 72 -26.79 11.65 16.21
N LYS A 73 -26.89 11.89 17.52
CA LYS A 73 -25.76 11.71 18.44
C LYS A 73 -25.23 10.29 18.42
N ALA A 74 -26.13 9.30 18.47
CA ALA A 74 -25.75 7.89 18.44
C ALA A 74 -24.97 7.55 17.15
N ALA A 75 -25.45 7.99 15.99
CA ALA A 75 -24.76 7.77 14.72
C ALA A 75 -23.39 8.48 14.66
N PHE A 76 -23.28 9.69 15.21
CA PHE A 76 -22.02 10.40 15.29
C PHE A 76 -20.99 9.71 16.20
N GLU A 77 -21.43 9.12 17.32
CA GLU A 77 -20.55 8.31 18.17
C GLU A 77 -20.11 7.01 17.48
N VAL A 78 -20.98 6.37 16.69
CA VAL A 78 -20.59 5.21 15.85
C VAL A 78 -19.52 5.62 14.84
N LEU A 79 -19.67 6.75 14.14
CA LEU A 79 -18.63 7.26 13.23
C LEU A 79 -17.28 7.45 13.95
N LYS A 80 -17.28 8.09 15.13
CA LYS A 80 -16.06 8.28 15.93
C LYS A 80 -15.42 6.94 16.31
N GLN A 81 -16.24 5.99 16.76
CA GLN A 81 -15.77 4.65 17.13
C GLN A 81 -15.15 3.93 15.93
N GLN A 82 -15.76 4.00 14.74
CA GLN A 82 -15.24 3.34 13.55
C GLN A 82 -13.95 4.01 13.04
N ILE A 83 -13.82 5.34 13.12
CA ILE A 83 -12.54 6.01 12.82
C ILE A 83 -11.43 5.52 13.78
N GLU A 84 -11.73 5.34 15.08
CA GLU A 84 -10.75 4.77 16.02
C GLU A 84 -10.43 3.30 15.69
N ASN A 85 -11.43 2.49 15.31
CA ASN A 85 -11.25 1.10 14.92
C ASN A 85 -10.38 0.95 13.66
N VAL A 86 -10.63 1.76 12.63
CA VAL A 86 -9.79 1.83 11.42
C VAL A 86 -8.37 2.27 11.80
N GLY A 87 -8.22 3.26 12.66
CA GLY A 87 -6.90 3.66 13.16
C GLY A 87 -6.14 2.51 13.83
N ASN A 88 -6.83 1.74 14.68
CA ASN A 88 -6.26 0.57 15.34
C ASN A 88 -5.94 -0.57 14.38
N SER A 89 -6.79 -0.84 13.37
CA SER A 89 -6.54 -1.89 12.38
C SER A 89 -5.32 -1.57 11.51
N HIS A 90 -5.12 -0.30 11.11
CA HIS A 90 -3.92 0.12 10.40
C HIS A 90 -2.64 0.03 11.25
N ILE A 91 -2.71 0.28 12.56
CA ILE A 91 -1.60 0.03 13.49
C ILE A 91 -1.26 -1.47 13.53
N GLN A 92 -2.27 -2.35 13.60
CA GLN A 92 -2.07 -3.80 13.57
C GLN A 92 -1.52 -4.27 12.22
N LEU A 93 -2.02 -3.73 11.10
CA LEU A 93 -1.46 -3.97 9.78
C LEU A 93 0.03 -3.62 9.75
N ALA A 94 0.41 -2.44 10.25
CA ALA A 94 1.82 -2.06 10.31
C ALA A 94 2.69 -3.05 11.11
N LEU A 95 2.15 -3.65 12.17
CA LEU A 95 2.85 -4.70 12.93
C LEU A 95 2.99 -6.00 12.12
N MET A 96 1.94 -6.44 11.43
CA MET A 96 1.98 -7.60 10.54
C MET A 96 3.00 -7.40 9.41
N LEU A 97 2.97 -6.23 8.75
CA LEU A 97 3.92 -5.89 7.68
C LEU A 97 5.36 -5.90 8.20
N LYS A 98 5.60 -5.47 9.45
CA LYS A 98 6.94 -5.52 10.09
C LYS A 98 7.38 -6.93 10.44
N ASP A 99 6.46 -7.85 10.73
CA ASP A 99 6.81 -9.23 11.02
C ASP A 99 7.28 -9.96 9.76
N GLU A 100 6.65 -9.70 8.61
CA GLU A 100 7.08 -10.20 7.30
C GLU A 100 8.52 -9.77 6.94
N LEU A 101 8.94 -8.58 7.37
CA LEU A 101 10.32 -8.09 7.16
C LEU A 101 11.37 -9.01 7.81
N LYS A 102 11.06 -9.58 8.98
CA LYS A 102 11.99 -10.47 9.67
C LYS A 102 12.32 -11.69 8.83
N GLY A 103 11.34 -12.22 8.10
CA GLY A 103 11.56 -13.35 7.18
C GLY A 103 12.55 -13.02 6.06
N ILE A 104 12.48 -11.81 5.51
CA ILE A 104 13.41 -11.32 4.48
C ILE A 104 14.81 -11.09 5.07
N GLU A 105 14.90 -10.51 6.27
CA GLU A 105 16.15 -10.28 7.00
C GLU A 105 16.88 -11.61 7.29
N ASP A 106 16.18 -12.59 7.85
CA ASP A 106 16.70 -13.91 8.17
C ASP A 106 17.13 -14.69 6.92
N PHE A 107 16.35 -14.60 5.84
CA PHE A 107 16.73 -15.17 4.56
C PHE A 107 18.04 -14.53 4.04
N ARG A 108 18.16 -13.20 4.08
CA ARG A 108 19.34 -12.49 3.58
C ARG A 108 20.60 -12.89 4.33
N GLU A 109 20.54 -12.98 5.66
CA GLU A 109 21.72 -13.34 6.46
C GLU A 109 22.10 -14.82 6.28
N ARG A 110 21.12 -15.73 6.15
CA ARG A 110 21.39 -17.13 5.78
C ARG A 110 22.04 -17.25 4.41
N GLN A 111 21.53 -16.55 3.39
CA GLN A 111 22.10 -16.55 2.05
C GLN A 111 23.55 -16.04 2.03
N LYS A 112 23.83 -14.97 2.78
CA LYS A 112 25.19 -14.43 2.95
C LYS A 112 26.16 -15.45 3.53
N GLU A 113 25.75 -16.17 4.58
CA GLU A 113 26.61 -17.16 5.23
C GLU A 113 26.89 -18.36 4.31
N GLN A 114 25.85 -18.85 3.61
CA GLN A 114 26.03 -19.92 2.63
C GLN A 114 26.95 -19.49 1.49
N ARG A 115 26.76 -18.29 0.92
CA ARG A 115 27.64 -17.77 -0.13
C ARG A 115 29.10 -17.71 0.33
N LYS A 116 29.38 -17.19 1.53
CA LYS A 116 30.74 -17.09 2.08
C LYS A 116 31.45 -18.43 2.17
N LYS A 117 30.73 -19.50 2.52
CA LYS A 117 31.29 -20.86 2.57
C LYS A 117 31.87 -21.29 1.22
N TYR A 118 31.12 -21.09 0.14
CA TYR A 118 31.58 -21.40 -1.22
C TYR A 118 32.66 -20.44 -1.69
N GLU A 119 32.57 -19.16 -1.31
CA GLU A 119 33.57 -18.15 -1.63
C GLU A 119 34.96 -18.54 -1.12
N ILE A 120 35.07 -18.95 0.15
CA ILE A 120 36.32 -19.41 0.76
C ILE A 120 36.85 -20.69 0.09
N ALA A 121 35.96 -21.63 -0.24
CA ALA A 121 36.34 -22.89 -0.89
C ALA A 121 36.90 -22.63 -2.29
N MET A 122 36.23 -21.78 -3.07
CA MET A 122 36.61 -21.41 -4.42
C MET A 122 37.94 -20.65 -4.45
N GLU A 123 38.14 -19.69 -3.55
CA GLU A 123 39.41 -18.96 -3.41
C GLU A 123 40.59 -19.89 -3.11
N ARG A 124 40.38 -20.86 -2.19
CA ARG A 124 41.41 -21.85 -1.85
C ARG A 124 41.76 -22.73 -3.05
N ALA A 125 40.75 -23.27 -3.74
CA ALA A 125 40.93 -24.11 -4.91
C ALA A 125 41.65 -23.34 -6.03
N GLN A 126 41.24 -22.10 -6.31
CA GLN A 126 41.88 -21.27 -7.32
C GLN A 126 43.33 -20.95 -6.97
N LYS A 127 43.61 -20.56 -5.72
CA LYS A 127 44.97 -20.25 -5.27
C LYS A 127 45.90 -21.46 -5.43
N SER A 128 45.42 -22.66 -5.09
CA SER A 128 46.15 -23.91 -5.31
C SER A 128 46.43 -24.15 -6.80
N LYS A 129 45.40 -24.07 -7.64
CA LYS A 129 45.50 -24.26 -9.10
C LYS A 129 46.51 -23.31 -9.74
N VAL A 130 46.42 -22.02 -9.43
CA VAL A 130 47.33 -20.99 -9.99
C VAL A 130 48.77 -21.16 -9.50
N SER A 131 48.96 -21.52 -8.23
CA SER A 131 50.29 -21.77 -7.66
C SER A 131 50.98 -22.95 -8.34
N LEU A 132 50.27 -24.07 -8.51
CA LEU A 132 50.79 -25.25 -9.21
C LEU A 132 51.04 -24.98 -10.69
N TYR A 133 50.19 -24.18 -11.34
CA TYR A 133 50.41 -23.76 -12.72
C TYR A 133 51.76 -23.04 -12.87
N LYS A 134 52.04 -22.06 -12.01
CA LYS A 134 53.31 -21.31 -12.04
C LYS A 134 54.52 -22.23 -11.86
N LYS A 135 54.48 -23.14 -10.86
CA LYS A 135 55.55 -24.13 -10.63
C LYS A 135 55.76 -25.06 -11.82
N THR A 136 54.66 -25.48 -12.46
CA THR A 136 54.70 -26.36 -13.63
C THR A 136 55.35 -25.66 -14.82
N MET A 137 55.02 -24.38 -15.06
CA MET A 137 55.62 -23.59 -16.14
C MET A 137 57.10 -23.28 -15.89
N GLU A 138 57.49 -23.02 -14.65
CA GLU A 138 58.91 -22.89 -14.24
C GLU A 138 59.70 -24.19 -14.49
N SER A 139 59.11 -25.33 -14.09
CA SER A 139 59.71 -26.65 -14.30
C SER A 139 59.81 -27.00 -15.79
N LYS A 140 58.81 -26.63 -16.60
CA LYS A 140 58.85 -26.76 -18.06
C LYS A 140 60.04 -26.00 -18.65
N LYS A 141 60.19 -24.72 -18.30
CA LYS A 141 61.30 -23.88 -18.76
C LYS A 141 62.66 -24.45 -18.36
N THR A 142 62.76 -24.96 -17.12
CA THR A 142 63.98 -25.61 -16.63
C THR A 142 64.31 -26.86 -17.43
N TYR A 143 63.32 -27.74 -17.67
CA TYR A 143 63.48 -28.92 -18.50
C TYR A 143 63.92 -28.57 -19.92
N GLU A 144 63.25 -27.61 -20.57
CA GLU A 144 63.61 -27.14 -21.92
C GLU A 144 65.05 -26.62 -21.98
N GLN A 145 65.51 -25.88 -20.96
CA GLN A 145 66.89 -25.43 -20.89
C GLN A 145 67.87 -26.61 -20.72
N LYS A 146 67.55 -27.59 -19.87
CA LYS A 146 68.41 -28.76 -19.67
C LYS A 146 68.50 -29.66 -20.90
N CYS A 147 67.44 -29.74 -21.71
CA CYS A 147 67.50 -30.39 -23.02
C CYS A 147 68.47 -29.67 -23.96
N LYS A 148 68.39 -28.34 -24.07
CA LYS A 148 69.33 -27.55 -24.89
C LYS A 148 70.78 -27.74 -24.44
N ASP A 149 71.04 -27.68 -23.13
CA ASP A 149 72.37 -27.91 -22.56
C ASP A 149 72.90 -29.32 -22.91
N ALA A 150 72.01 -30.33 -22.93
CA ALA A 150 72.36 -31.70 -23.29
C ALA A 150 72.65 -31.86 -24.79
N ASP A 151 71.82 -31.28 -25.66
CA ASP A 151 72.02 -31.29 -27.11
C ASP A 151 73.33 -30.60 -27.49
N GLU A 152 73.65 -29.45 -26.87
CA GLU A 152 74.91 -28.75 -27.07
C GLU A 152 76.13 -29.57 -26.61
N ALA A 153 76.01 -30.26 -25.46
CA ALA A 153 77.06 -31.13 -24.95
C ALA A 153 77.28 -32.37 -25.83
N GLU A 154 76.21 -32.93 -26.40
CA GLU A 154 76.26 -34.07 -27.33
C GLU A 154 76.91 -33.66 -28.66
N GLN A 155 76.53 -32.51 -29.24
CA GLN A 155 77.19 -31.95 -30.43
C GLN A 155 78.67 -31.60 -30.18
N ALA A 156 79.02 -31.13 -28.98
CA ALA A 156 80.41 -30.90 -28.62
C ALA A 156 81.21 -32.20 -28.53
N PHE A 157 80.62 -33.26 -27.98
CA PHE A 157 81.22 -34.59 -27.96
C PHE A 157 81.42 -35.16 -29.36
N GLU A 158 80.44 -35.04 -30.26
CA GLU A 158 80.58 -35.48 -31.65
C GLU A 158 81.75 -34.79 -32.35
N ARG A 159 81.89 -33.47 -32.18
CA ARG A 159 83.02 -32.71 -32.75
C ARG A 159 84.37 -33.11 -32.16
N ILE A 160 84.45 -33.27 -30.83
CA ILE A 160 85.71 -33.63 -30.15
C ILE A 160 86.07 -35.10 -30.40
N SER A 161 85.11 -36.00 -30.56
CA SER A 161 85.38 -37.41 -30.86
C SER A 161 85.97 -37.62 -32.25
N ALA A 162 85.68 -36.72 -33.20
CA ALA A 162 86.23 -36.75 -34.56
C ALA A 162 87.70 -36.29 -34.67
N SER A 163 88.18 -35.42 -33.78
CA SER A 163 89.51 -34.78 -33.92
C SER A 163 90.30 -34.58 -32.61
N GLY A 164 89.77 -34.99 -31.47
CA GLY A 164 90.33 -34.77 -30.14
C GLY A 164 91.25 -35.91 -29.68
N ASN A 165 92.10 -35.62 -28.70
CA ASN A 165 92.90 -36.66 -28.04
C ASN A 165 92.05 -37.47 -27.04
N GLN A 166 92.49 -38.70 -26.71
CA GLN A 166 91.69 -39.66 -25.93
C GLN A 166 91.15 -39.08 -24.60
N LYS A 167 91.96 -38.29 -23.90
CA LYS A 167 91.57 -37.63 -22.64
C LYS A 167 90.52 -36.52 -22.83
N GLN A 168 90.55 -35.78 -23.94
CA GLN A 168 89.53 -34.79 -24.27
C GLN A 168 88.21 -35.46 -24.66
N THR A 169 88.28 -36.55 -25.42
CA THR A 169 87.12 -37.34 -25.82
C THR A 169 86.38 -37.90 -24.60
N GLU A 170 87.08 -38.58 -23.69
CA GLU A 170 86.49 -39.10 -22.44
C GLU A 170 85.85 -38.00 -21.58
N LYS A 171 86.52 -36.84 -21.43
CA LYS A 171 85.98 -35.70 -20.68
C LYS A 171 84.69 -35.17 -21.31
N SER A 172 84.66 -35.02 -22.63
CA SER A 172 83.48 -34.54 -23.36
C SER A 172 82.33 -35.55 -23.31
N GLN A 173 82.61 -36.85 -23.40
CA GLN A 173 81.63 -37.92 -23.25
C GLN A 173 80.98 -37.91 -21.87
N ASN A 174 81.79 -37.80 -20.81
CA ASN A 174 81.30 -37.73 -19.44
C ASN A 174 80.43 -36.49 -19.21
N LYS A 175 80.79 -35.35 -19.80
CA LYS A 175 79.97 -34.12 -19.74
C LYS A 175 78.64 -34.29 -20.47
N ALA A 176 78.64 -34.87 -21.68
CA ALA A 176 77.41 -35.14 -22.44
C ALA A 176 76.47 -36.07 -21.66
N LYS A 177 77.00 -37.16 -21.08
CA LYS A 177 76.25 -38.07 -20.21
C LYS A 177 75.67 -37.35 -19.00
N GLN A 178 76.47 -36.54 -18.30
CA GLN A 178 76.01 -35.78 -17.14
C GLN A 178 74.88 -34.81 -17.49
N CYS A 179 75.01 -34.05 -18.59
CA CYS A 179 73.95 -33.14 -19.04
C CYS A 179 72.66 -33.91 -19.36
N LYS A 180 72.76 -35.06 -20.04
CA LYS A 180 71.62 -35.93 -20.33
C LYS A 180 70.93 -36.45 -19.07
N ASP A 181 71.70 -36.89 -18.07
CA ASP A 181 71.16 -37.35 -16.78
C ASP A 181 70.42 -36.20 -16.05
N THR A 182 70.95 -34.96 -16.09
CA THR A 182 70.26 -33.79 -15.51
C THR A 182 69.00 -33.39 -16.27
N ALA A 183 68.97 -33.57 -17.59
CA ALA A 183 67.78 -33.35 -18.39
C ALA A 183 66.68 -34.38 -18.06
N ASN A 184 67.04 -35.66 -17.90
CA ASN A 184 66.13 -36.72 -17.49
C ASN A 184 65.58 -36.51 -16.07
N GLU A 185 66.38 -35.95 -15.15
CA GLU A 185 65.90 -35.56 -13.82
C GLU A 185 64.91 -34.39 -13.88
N ALA A 186 65.21 -33.36 -14.67
CA ALA A 186 64.31 -32.23 -14.90
C ALA A 186 63.00 -32.68 -15.60
N GLU A 187 63.06 -33.65 -16.50
CA GLU A 187 61.88 -34.25 -17.15
C GLU A 187 60.98 -34.93 -16.12
N ARG A 188 61.56 -35.76 -15.23
CA ARG A 188 60.82 -36.44 -14.16
C ARG A 188 60.14 -35.44 -13.24
N ALA A 189 60.84 -34.37 -12.84
CA ALA A 189 60.27 -33.30 -12.04
C ALA A 189 59.12 -32.60 -12.76
N TYR A 190 59.28 -32.28 -14.05
CA TYR A 190 58.23 -31.66 -14.85
C TYR A 190 56.99 -32.54 -14.96
N LYS A 191 57.14 -33.84 -15.26
CA LYS A 191 56.04 -34.82 -15.29
C LYS A 191 55.29 -34.88 -13.95
N GLN A 192 56.02 -34.90 -12.83
CA GLN A 192 55.40 -34.86 -11.49
C GLN A 192 54.60 -33.59 -11.24
N TYR A 193 55.07 -32.43 -11.70
CA TYR A 193 54.31 -31.17 -11.59
C TYR A 193 53.07 -31.15 -12.48
N ILE A 194 53.13 -31.72 -13.69
CA ILE A 194 51.94 -31.88 -14.55
C ILE A 194 50.87 -32.71 -13.84
N GLU A 195 51.25 -33.86 -13.26
CA GLU A 195 50.29 -34.72 -12.53
C GLU A 195 49.67 -34.01 -11.32
N GLN A 196 50.46 -33.23 -10.57
CA GLN A 196 49.94 -32.44 -9.45
C GLN A 196 49.01 -31.31 -9.93
N LEU A 197 49.36 -30.65 -11.03
CA LEU A 197 48.55 -29.60 -11.64
C LEU A 197 47.20 -30.14 -12.12
N ASP A 198 47.18 -31.31 -12.75
CA ASP A 198 45.95 -31.93 -13.24
C ASP A 198 45.03 -32.35 -12.09
N LYS A 199 45.58 -32.87 -10.99
CA LYS A 199 44.81 -33.11 -9.76
C LYS A 199 44.16 -31.83 -9.23
N ALA A 200 44.92 -30.74 -9.13
CA ALA A 200 44.39 -29.46 -8.68
C ALA A 200 43.35 -28.86 -9.66
N ARG A 201 43.50 -29.09 -10.97
CA ARG A 201 42.51 -28.73 -11.99
C ARG A 201 41.19 -29.48 -11.75
N MET A 202 41.24 -30.80 -11.58
CA MET A 202 40.04 -31.62 -11.34
C MET A 202 39.34 -31.24 -10.02
N GLU A 203 40.10 -30.98 -8.95
CA GLU A 203 39.55 -30.49 -7.69
C GLU A 203 38.86 -29.13 -7.87
N TRP A 204 39.48 -28.22 -8.61
CA TRP A 204 38.91 -26.92 -8.92
C TRP A 204 37.64 -27.02 -9.76
N GLU A 205 37.61 -27.89 -10.78
CA GLU A 205 36.43 -28.11 -11.62
C GLU A 205 35.25 -28.65 -10.82
N LYS A 206 35.52 -29.60 -9.91
CA LYS A 206 34.50 -30.13 -9.00
C LYS A 206 33.95 -29.04 -8.08
N GLU A 207 34.82 -28.23 -7.49
CA GLU A 207 34.41 -27.12 -6.62
C GLU A 207 33.63 -26.05 -7.38
N HIS A 208 34.03 -25.74 -8.61
CA HIS A 208 33.36 -24.79 -9.49
C HIS A 208 31.95 -25.24 -9.86
N ILE A 209 31.77 -26.51 -10.25
CA ILE A 209 30.46 -27.09 -10.57
C ILE A 209 29.55 -27.04 -9.32
N SER A 210 30.05 -27.49 -8.18
CA SER A 210 29.34 -27.46 -6.88
C SER A 210 28.89 -26.04 -6.51
N THR A 211 29.78 -25.05 -6.69
CA THR A 211 29.48 -23.64 -6.43
C THR A 211 28.44 -23.10 -7.40
N CYS A 212 28.51 -23.43 -8.69
CA CYS A 212 27.53 -23.02 -9.69
C CYS A 212 26.13 -23.55 -9.36
N GLU A 213 26.01 -24.83 -9.01
CA GLU A 213 24.74 -25.44 -8.62
C GLU A 213 24.16 -24.79 -7.35
N ALA A 214 25.01 -24.55 -6.35
CA ALA A 214 24.60 -23.90 -5.12
C ALA A 214 24.15 -22.45 -5.34
N PHE A 215 24.87 -21.67 -6.16
CA PHE A 215 24.50 -20.29 -6.46
C PHE A 215 23.23 -20.20 -7.33
N GLN A 216 23.04 -21.14 -8.26
CA GLN A 216 21.80 -21.21 -9.03
C GLN A 216 20.60 -21.52 -8.14
N LEU A 217 20.74 -22.46 -7.20
CA LEU A 217 19.69 -22.75 -6.22
C LEU A 217 19.38 -21.54 -5.34
N GLN A 218 20.41 -20.87 -4.81
CA GLN A 218 20.23 -19.65 -4.01
C GLN A 218 19.52 -18.53 -4.77
N GLU A 219 19.75 -18.40 -6.08
CA GLU A 219 19.06 -17.41 -6.91
C GLU A 219 17.59 -17.78 -7.15
N CYS A 220 17.30 -19.07 -7.41
CA CYS A 220 15.93 -19.57 -7.50
C CYS A 220 15.15 -19.33 -6.19
N ASP A 221 15.76 -19.61 -5.05
CA ASP A 221 15.17 -19.38 -3.73
C ASP A 221 14.93 -17.89 -3.50
N ARG A 222 15.90 -17.03 -3.84
CA ARG A 222 15.76 -15.57 -3.73
C ARG A 222 14.58 -15.05 -4.52
N ILE A 223 14.45 -15.45 -5.79
CA ILE A 223 13.35 -15.03 -6.66
C ILE A 223 12.01 -15.48 -6.07
N THR A 224 11.93 -16.73 -5.63
CA THR A 224 10.70 -17.32 -5.08
C THR A 224 10.27 -16.63 -3.79
N ILE A 225 11.20 -16.44 -2.85
CA ILE A 225 10.92 -15.82 -1.55
C ILE A 225 10.49 -14.38 -1.74
N LEU A 226 11.25 -13.57 -2.50
CA LEU A 226 10.87 -12.17 -2.71
C LEU A 226 9.52 -12.04 -3.41
N ARG A 227 9.24 -12.84 -4.43
CA ARG A 227 7.92 -12.86 -5.09
C ARG A 227 6.81 -13.19 -4.11
N ASN A 228 6.99 -14.22 -3.30
CA ASN A 228 5.97 -14.66 -2.34
C ASN A 228 5.76 -13.61 -1.23
N SER A 229 6.83 -13.01 -0.71
CA SER A 229 6.73 -11.94 0.29
C SER A 229 6.01 -10.70 -0.25
N LEU A 230 6.30 -10.29 -1.49
CA LEU A 230 5.58 -9.18 -2.13
C LEU A 230 4.10 -9.50 -2.33
N TRP A 231 3.78 -10.74 -2.71
CA TRP A 231 2.40 -11.19 -2.84
C TRP A 231 1.64 -11.14 -1.50
N VAL A 232 2.23 -11.67 -0.43
CA VAL A 232 1.64 -11.64 0.91
C VAL A 232 1.44 -10.18 1.37
N HIS A 233 2.43 -9.32 1.13
CA HIS A 233 2.32 -7.89 1.42
C HIS A 233 1.10 -7.27 0.73
N CYS A 234 0.93 -7.47 -0.59
CA CYS A 234 -0.24 -6.98 -1.33
C CYS A 234 -1.57 -7.51 -0.79
N ASN A 235 -1.63 -8.79 -0.39
CA ASN A 235 -2.83 -9.38 0.18
C ASN A 235 -3.19 -8.76 1.54
N GLN A 236 -2.20 -8.48 2.38
CA GLN A 236 -2.42 -7.82 3.67
C GLN A 236 -3.03 -6.42 3.47
N LEU A 237 -2.57 -5.68 2.46
CA LEU A 237 -3.15 -4.37 2.11
C LEU A 237 -4.58 -4.49 1.58
N SER A 238 -4.81 -5.43 0.67
CA SER A 238 -6.13 -5.65 0.07
C SER A 238 -7.17 -6.05 1.12
N MET A 239 -6.77 -6.91 2.06
CA MET A 239 -7.61 -7.30 3.19
C MET A 239 -7.91 -6.12 4.12
N GLN A 240 -7.00 -5.15 4.25
CA GLN A 240 -7.28 -3.94 5.04
C GLN A 240 -8.36 -3.09 4.38
N CYS A 241 -8.33 -2.93 3.05
CA CYS A 241 -9.37 -2.18 2.33
C CYS A 241 -10.77 -2.75 2.57
N VAL A 242 -10.91 -4.08 2.58
CA VAL A 242 -12.20 -4.74 2.85
C VAL A 242 -12.66 -4.48 4.30
N LYS A 243 -11.75 -4.57 5.27
CA LYS A 243 -12.06 -4.28 6.68
C LYS A 243 -12.51 -2.84 6.89
N ASP A 244 -11.86 -1.88 6.22
CA ASP A 244 -12.23 -0.47 6.33
C ASP A 244 -13.63 -0.23 5.74
N ASP A 245 -13.95 -0.88 4.62
CA ASP A 245 -15.28 -0.80 4.00
C ASP A 245 -16.37 -1.36 4.92
N GLU A 246 -16.14 -2.53 5.53
CA GLU A 246 -17.05 -3.14 6.52
C GLU A 246 -17.30 -2.19 7.70
N MET A 247 -16.25 -1.54 8.24
CA MET A 247 -16.39 -0.61 9.36
C MET A 247 -17.21 0.63 8.99
N TYR A 248 -17.04 1.17 7.79
CA TYR A 248 -17.83 2.33 7.35
C TYR A 248 -19.25 1.96 6.92
N GLU A 249 -19.50 0.71 6.54
CA GLU A 249 -20.86 0.20 6.37
C GLU A 249 -21.65 0.23 7.69
N GLU A 250 -21.03 -0.11 8.83
CA GLU A 250 -21.67 0.01 10.14
C GLU A 250 -22.08 1.47 10.46
N VAL A 251 -21.29 2.45 10.02
CA VAL A 251 -21.65 3.87 10.15
C VAL A 251 -22.86 4.21 9.30
N ARG A 252 -22.90 3.76 8.03
CA ARG A 252 -24.03 4.00 7.12
C ARG A 252 -25.33 3.42 7.66
N VAL A 253 -25.29 2.18 8.14
CA VAL A 253 -26.44 1.54 8.82
C VAL A 253 -26.88 2.35 10.05
N SER A 254 -25.94 2.88 10.85
CA SER A 254 -26.31 3.73 11.99
C SER A 254 -26.95 5.05 11.57
N LEU A 255 -26.55 5.63 10.44
CA LEU A 255 -27.13 6.86 9.89
C LEU A 255 -28.54 6.64 9.35
N GLU A 256 -28.81 5.49 8.73
CA GLU A 256 -30.16 5.09 8.29
C GLU A 256 -31.16 5.02 9.46
N ASN A 257 -30.66 4.76 10.68
CA ASN A 257 -31.46 4.73 11.89
C ASN A 257 -31.71 6.12 12.53
N CYS A 258 -31.17 7.20 11.95
CA CYS A 258 -31.46 8.56 12.41
C CYS A 258 -32.93 8.91 12.13
N ASN A 259 -33.63 9.43 13.13
CA ASN A 259 -35.04 9.79 13.04
C ASN A 259 -35.26 11.22 13.53
N VAL A 260 -35.54 12.12 12.58
CA VAL A 260 -35.70 13.56 12.84
C VAL A 260 -36.84 13.83 13.82
N GLU A 261 -37.99 13.18 13.65
CA GLU A 261 -39.16 13.38 14.52
C GLU A 261 -38.84 13.00 15.97
N SER A 262 -38.20 11.84 16.16
CA SER A 262 -37.79 11.36 17.48
C SER A 262 -36.80 12.30 18.16
N ASP A 263 -35.87 12.89 17.41
CA ASP A 263 -34.89 13.84 17.92
C ASP A 263 -35.55 15.18 18.31
N MET A 264 -36.49 15.69 17.51
CA MET A 264 -37.29 16.88 17.84
C MET A 264 -38.14 16.66 19.08
N ASP A 265 -38.83 15.52 19.15
CA ASP A 265 -39.63 15.11 20.29
C ASP A 265 -38.79 15.01 21.56
N TYR A 266 -37.60 14.40 21.45
CA TYR A 266 -36.65 14.28 22.55
C TYR A 266 -36.21 15.66 23.05
N PHE A 267 -35.93 16.60 22.15
CA PHE A 267 -35.57 17.97 22.51
C PHE A 267 -36.72 18.68 23.24
N ILE A 268 -37.92 18.70 22.65
CA ILE A 268 -39.09 19.38 23.23
C ILE A 268 -39.39 18.82 24.62
N LYS A 269 -39.43 17.49 24.78
CA LYS A 269 -39.69 16.83 26.07
C LYS A 269 -38.67 17.24 27.14
N ASN A 270 -37.41 17.40 26.77
CA ASN A 270 -36.33 17.71 27.71
C ASN A 270 -36.10 19.21 27.96
N LYS A 271 -36.58 20.08 27.07
CA LYS A 271 -36.32 21.54 27.11
C LYS A 271 -37.57 22.41 27.16
N MET A 272 -38.77 21.82 27.16
CA MET A 272 -40.02 22.60 27.26
C MET A 272 -40.05 23.48 28.52
N THR A 273 -40.50 24.72 28.35
CA THR A 273 -40.55 25.74 29.42
C THR A 273 -41.98 26.03 29.89
N GLY A 274 -42.95 25.25 29.44
CA GLY A 274 -44.38 25.45 29.67
C GLY A 274 -45.16 25.38 28.37
N THR A 275 -46.42 24.95 28.46
CA THR A 275 -47.36 24.88 27.32
C THR A 275 -48.30 26.08 27.26
N ASP A 276 -48.45 26.79 28.39
CA ASP A 276 -49.39 27.90 28.51
C ASP A 276 -48.68 29.23 28.23
N PRO A 277 -49.21 30.07 27.32
CA PRO A 277 -48.70 31.42 27.12
C PRO A 277 -48.96 32.30 28.36
N PRO A 278 -48.19 33.39 28.57
CA PRO A 278 -48.45 34.33 29.64
C PRO A 278 -49.88 34.86 29.61
N VAL A 279 -50.58 34.82 30.74
CA VAL A 279 -51.96 35.30 30.87
C VAL A 279 -52.01 36.82 30.65
N PRO A 280 -53.03 37.34 29.94
CA PRO A 280 -53.20 38.78 29.79
C PRO A 280 -53.31 39.49 31.14
N ILE A 281 -52.59 40.60 31.31
CA ILE A 281 -52.65 41.40 32.53
C ILE A 281 -53.95 42.21 32.53
N GLY A 282 -54.89 41.83 33.40
CA GLY A 282 -56.12 42.58 33.64
C GLY A 282 -55.91 43.83 34.50
N TYR A 283 -56.83 44.79 34.40
CA TYR A 283 -56.85 45.94 35.31
C TYR A 283 -57.20 45.50 36.74
N GLU A 284 -56.30 45.73 37.69
CA GLU A 284 -56.55 45.52 39.11
C GLU A 284 -56.92 46.85 39.78
N ASN A 285 -58.13 46.92 40.36
CA ASN A 285 -58.57 48.09 41.12
C ASN A 285 -57.88 48.12 42.50
N TYR A 286 -57.14 49.20 42.78
CA TYR A 286 -56.39 49.40 44.02
C TYR A 286 -57.24 49.28 45.31
N TYR A 287 -58.52 49.64 45.27
CA TYR A 287 -59.40 49.65 46.44
C TYR A 287 -60.18 48.35 46.67
N ALA A 288 -60.05 47.36 45.78
CA ALA A 288 -60.77 46.08 45.86
C ALA A 288 -59.97 44.93 46.51
N ARG A 289 -58.92 45.22 47.29
CA ARG A 289 -58.16 44.18 48.01
C ARG A 289 -58.95 43.64 49.21
N GLU A 290 -59.67 42.54 49.02
CA GLU A 290 -60.00 41.64 50.15
C GLU A 290 -58.78 40.78 50.51
N SER A 291 -58.44 40.72 51.80
CA SER A 291 -57.30 39.95 52.33
C SER A 291 -57.48 38.44 52.16
N PRO A 292 -56.47 37.65 51.72
CA PRO A 292 -56.62 36.20 51.61
C PRO A 292 -56.54 35.53 52.99
N ARG A 293 -57.49 34.64 53.27
CA ARG A 293 -57.43 33.68 54.39
C ARG A 293 -56.31 32.66 54.16
N CYS A 294 -55.53 32.41 55.21
CA CYS A 294 -54.44 31.45 55.24
C CYS A 294 -54.95 30.00 55.41
N SER A 295 -54.34 29.03 54.73
CA SER A 295 -54.35 27.61 55.12
C SER A 295 -53.00 26.94 54.76
N ASN A 296 -52.22 26.68 55.81
CA ASN A 296 -51.15 25.68 56.07
C ASN A 296 -50.63 24.83 54.88
N SER A 297 -49.35 24.53 54.60
CA SER A 297 -47.95 24.74 55.08
C SER A 297 -47.04 23.89 54.11
N PRO A 298 -45.67 23.89 54.14
CA PRO A 298 -44.72 24.74 54.83
C PRO A 298 -43.66 25.42 53.92
N VAL A 299 -43.34 26.65 54.32
CA VAL A 299 -42.08 27.41 54.22
C VAL A 299 -40.88 26.77 53.50
N GLN A 300 -40.49 27.35 52.35
CA GLN A 300 -39.08 27.48 51.97
C GLN A 300 -38.68 28.96 52.08
N SER A 301 -37.66 29.21 52.88
CA SER A 301 -37.07 30.52 53.15
C SER A 301 -36.53 31.14 51.86
N TYR A 302 -37.19 32.19 51.36
CA TYR A 302 -36.65 33.00 50.28
C TYR A 302 -35.60 33.96 50.84
N GLY A 303 -34.35 33.69 50.48
CA GLY A 303 -33.22 34.57 50.71
C GLY A 303 -33.39 35.91 49.98
N MET A 304 -32.93 36.96 50.66
CA MET A 304 -32.67 38.33 50.20
C MET A 304 -32.72 38.55 48.67
N MET A 305 -33.57 39.49 48.24
CA MET A 305 -33.46 40.15 46.94
C MET A 305 -32.07 40.79 46.80
N LYS A 306 -31.21 40.20 45.96
CA LYS A 306 -30.10 40.94 45.38
C LYS A 306 -30.65 41.84 44.28
N ARG A 307 -30.55 43.15 44.50
CA ARG A 307 -30.70 44.18 43.46
C ARG A 307 -29.79 43.84 42.28
N PHE A 308 -30.38 43.46 41.15
CA PHE A 308 -29.70 43.54 39.86
C PHE A 308 -29.68 45.00 39.42
N SER A 309 -28.67 45.75 39.86
CA SER A 309 -28.29 47.01 39.24
C SER A 309 -27.17 46.73 38.24
N GLY A 310 -27.53 46.69 36.96
CA GLY A 310 -26.56 46.68 35.88
C GLY A 310 -27.00 45.85 34.69
N LEU A 311 -27.87 46.41 33.85
CA LEU A 311 -28.03 45.98 32.45
C LEU A 311 -28.85 47.02 31.69
N LEU A 312 -28.29 48.22 31.47
CA LEU A 312 -28.62 49.12 30.35
C LEU A 312 -27.45 50.09 30.14
N HIS A 313 -26.41 49.65 29.43
CA HIS A 313 -25.54 50.58 28.70
C HIS A 313 -26.07 50.68 27.28
N GLY A 314 -27.01 51.61 27.09
CA GLY A 314 -27.42 52.05 25.76
C GLY A 314 -26.37 53.00 25.22
N ASN A 315 -25.76 52.64 24.09
CA ASN A 315 -25.06 53.58 23.24
C ASN A 315 -25.82 53.65 21.91
N SER A 316 -26.53 54.76 21.71
CA SER A 316 -27.24 55.06 20.48
C SER A 316 -26.37 55.95 19.61
N ARG A 317 -26.07 55.50 18.39
CA ARG A 317 -25.78 56.38 17.24
C ARG A 317 -26.46 55.82 16.00
N ASN A 318 -27.29 56.67 15.42
CA ASN A 318 -28.07 56.47 14.19
C ASN A 318 -27.19 56.14 12.98
N SER A 319 -27.63 55.19 12.16
CA SER A 319 -27.48 55.21 10.71
C SER A 319 -28.66 54.44 10.12
N SER A 320 -29.46 55.12 9.31
CA SER A 320 -30.59 54.54 8.60
C SER A 320 -30.07 53.80 7.36
N GLU A 321 -30.07 52.46 7.38
CA GLU A 321 -29.98 51.67 6.16
C GLU A 321 -30.89 50.44 6.27
N THR A 322 -31.80 50.32 5.31
CA THR A 322 -32.69 49.18 5.11
C THR A 322 -31.86 48.01 4.59
N ILE A 323 -31.54 47.04 5.45
CA ILE A 323 -30.82 45.83 5.04
C ILE A 323 -31.83 44.72 4.75
N ILE A 324 -32.01 44.45 3.46
CA ILE A 324 -32.69 43.26 2.92
C ILE A 324 -31.72 42.08 3.06
N PRO A 325 -32.10 40.92 3.63
CA PRO A 325 -31.29 39.72 3.55
C PRO A 325 -31.33 39.19 2.11
N THR A 326 -30.26 39.45 1.36
CA THR A 326 -30.07 38.86 0.03
C THR A 326 -29.31 37.55 0.23
N ALA A 327 -30.01 36.42 0.11
CA ALA A 327 -29.35 35.13 -0.09
C ALA A 327 -28.75 35.10 -1.51
N PRO A 328 -27.51 34.61 -1.70
CA PRO A 328 -26.96 34.43 -3.04
C PRO A 328 -27.71 33.31 -3.76
N PRO A 329 -27.88 33.37 -5.09
CA PRO A 329 -28.37 32.22 -5.85
C PRO A 329 -27.26 31.16 -5.86
N ILE A 330 -27.56 29.98 -5.31
CA ILE A 330 -26.74 28.79 -5.48
C ILE A 330 -27.09 28.24 -6.87
N ASP A 331 -26.36 28.69 -7.87
CA ASP A 331 -26.30 28.02 -9.17
C ASP A 331 -24.86 27.50 -9.33
N GLU A 332 -24.61 26.31 -8.81
CA GLU A 332 -23.46 25.50 -9.17
C GLU A 332 -23.87 24.03 -9.09
N LYS A 333 -24.01 23.42 -10.27
CA LYS A 333 -24.08 21.96 -10.44
C LYS A 333 -22.88 21.32 -9.75
N VAL A 334 -23.12 20.66 -8.63
CA VAL A 334 -22.19 19.67 -8.08
C VAL A 334 -22.66 18.32 -8.59
N ASP A 335 -21.87 17.71 -9.47
CA ASP A 335 -21.98 16.29 -9.83
C ASP A 335 -21.83 15.47 -8.53
N GLY A 336 -22.97 15.04 -7.98
CA GLY A 336 -23.05 14.26 -6.76
C GLY A 336 -22.72 12.79 -7.02
N VAL A 337 -21.52 12.36 -6.63
CA VAL A 337 -21.13 10.94 -6.49
C VAL A 337 -21.61 10.35 -5.16
N TYR A 338 -22.34 11.10 -4.33
CA TYR A 338 -22.88 10.61 -3.07
C TYR A 338 -24.39 10.35 -3.21
N ALA A 339 -24.80 9.13 -2.90
CA ALA A 339 -26.20 8.76 -2.77
C ALA A 339 -26.86 9.66 -1.72
N ALA A 340 -27.85 10.46 -2.15
CA ALA A 340 -28.72 11.15 -1.22
C ALA A 340 -29.48 10.09 -0.41
N ILE A 341 -29.28 10.08 0.91
CA ILE A 341 -30.16 9.35 1.81
C ILE A 341 -31.49 10.12 1.76
N ASN A 342 -32.49 9.56 1.10
CA ASN A 342 -33.85 10.08 1.11
C ASN A 342 -34.40 9.92 2.53
N VAL A 343 -34.12 10.90 3.40
CA VAL A 343 -34.90 11.13 4.60
C VAL A 343 -36.31 11.37 4.11
N GLY A 344 -37.24 10.46 4.43
CA GLY A 344 -38.59 10.45 3.89
C GLY A 344 -39.24 11.83 3.97
N GLU A 345 -39.21 12.55 2.85
CA GLU A 345 -40.12 13.66 2.60
C GLU A 345 -41.51 13.02 2.52
N GLN A 346 -42.28 13.17 3.59
CA GLN A 346 -43.72 13.19 3.46
C GLN A 346 -44.02 14.22 2.37
N ALA A 347 -44.48 13.71 1.22
CA ALA A 347 -44.89 14.50 0.08
C ALA A 347 -45.77 15.65 0.58
N ALA A 348 -45.24 16.87 0.49
CA ALA A 348 -46.03 18.07 0.61
C ALA A 348 -47.06 18.00 -0.53
N THR A 349 -48.28 17.59 -0.17
CA THR A 349 -49.43 17.53 -1.06
C THR A 349 -49.78 18.97 -1.43
N THR A 350 -49.21 19.42 -2.54
CA THR A 350 -49.69 20.63 -3.21
C THR A 350 -51.11 20.31 -3.68
N PRO A 351 -52.11 21.16 -3.41
CA PRO A 351 -53.51 20.85 -3.72
C PRO A 351 -53.68 20.61 -5.22
N SER A 352 -54.06 19.39 -5.59
CA SER A 352 -54.41 18.97 -6.94
C SER A 352 -55.47 19.91 -7.51
N GLN A 353 -55.12 20.67 -8.56
CA GLN A 353 -56.10 21.45 -9.33
C GLN A 353 -56.67 20.53 -10.42
N ASP A 354 -57.99 20.37 -10.43
CA ASP A 354 -58.70 19.60 -11.43
C ASP A 354 -58.89 20.44 -12.71
N TYR A 355 -58.61 19.84 -13.86
CA TYR A 355 -58.77 20.43 -15.18
C TYR A 355 -59.71 19.58 -16.03
N ARG A 356 -60.50 20.22 -16.90
CA ARG A 356 -61.32 19.56 -17.92
C ARG A 356 -60.58 19.49 -19.24
N VAL A 357 -60.58 18.33 -19.86
CA VAL A 357 -60.03 18.12 -21.20
C VAL A 357 -60.99 18.68 -22.26
N LEU A 358 -60.49 19.54 -23.15
CA LEU A 358 -61.25 20.18 -24.21
C LEU A 358 -61.26 19.39 -25.53
N TYR A 359 -60.20 18.63 -25.80
CA TYR A 359 -60.03 17.88 -27.04
C TYR A 359 -59.40 16.51 -26.77
N ASP A 360 -59.73 15.52 -27.60
CA ASP A 360 -59.11 14.21 -27.55
C ASP A 360 -57.62 14.29 -27.90
N TYR A 361 -56.78 13.56 -27.17
CA TYR A 361 -55.36 13.38 -27.46
C TYR A 361 -54.97 11.92 -27.24
N THR A 362 -54.28 11.34 -28.22
CA THR A 362 -53.74 9.97 -28.15
C THR A 362 -52.24 10.03 -27.93
N ALA A 363 -51.76 9.35 -26.89
CA ALA A 363 -50.37 9.27 -26.51
C ALA A 363 -49.50 8.73 -27.66
N GLN A 364 -48.42 9.43 -27.97
CA GLN A 364 -47.48 9.06 -29.04
C GLN A 364 -46.24 8.34 -28.50
N SER A 365 -46.02 8.40 -27.18
CA SER A 365 -44.91 7.76 -26.48
C SER A 365 -45.37 7.13 -25.16
N THR A 366 -44.52 6.31 -24.54
CA THR A 366 -44.83 5.60 -23.28
C THR A 366 -44.98 6.51 -22.06
N ASP A 367 -44.52 7.76 -22.20
CA ASP A 367 -44.48 8.73 -21.10
C ASP A 367 -45.66 9.72 -21.21
N GLU A 368 -46.48 9.61 -22.26
CA GLU A 368 -47.68 10.41 -22.52
C GLU A 368 -48.97 9.67 -22.12
N LEU A 369 -50.04 10.43 -21.88
CA LEU A 369 -51.32 9.89 -21.41
C LEU A 369 -52.45 10.14 -22.42
N ASP A 370 -53.26 9.11 -22.69
CA ASP A 370 -54.47 9.23 -23.49
C ASP A 370 -55.56 10.00 -22.74
N ILE A 371 -56.08 11.07 -23.36
CA ILE A 371 -57.15 11.90 -22.82
C ILE A 371 -58.29 12.09 -23.83
N SER A 372 -59.53 12.16 -23.35
CA SER A 372 -60.72 12.39 -24.16
C SER A 372 -61.43 13.66 -23.72
N ALA A 373 -61.99 14.40 -24.68
CA ALA A 373 -62.75 15.61 -24.44
C ALA A 373 -63.89 15.35 -23.44
N GLY A 374 -63.92 16.15 -22.37
CA GLY A 374 -64.85 16.03 -21.25
C GLY A 374 -64.28 15.32 -20.03
N ASP A 375 -63.11 14.69 -20.11
CA ASP A 375 -62.45 14.07 -18.95
C ASP A 375 -62.03 15.13 -17.91
N ILE A 376 -62.09 14.76 -16.63
CA ILE A 376 -61.52 15.55 -15.53
C ILE A 376 -60.24 14.88 -15.05
N ILE A 377 -59.13 15.60 -15.08
CA ILE A 377 -57.80 15.10 -14.73
C ILE A 377 -57.12 16.05 -13.73
N ALA A 378 -56.27 15.49 -12.86
CA ALA A 378 -55.52 16.27 -11.88
C ALA A 378 -54.14 16.63 -12.43
N ILE A 379 -53.72 17.88 -12.30
CA ILE A 379 -52.39 18.33 -12.75
C ILE A 379 -51.41 18.26 -11.58
N VAL A 380 -50.33 17.50 -11.80
CA VAL A 380 -49.22 17.29 -10.87
C VAL A 380 -48.13 18.33 -11.07
N ALA A 381 -47.84 18.68 -12.33
CA ALA A 381 -46.86 19.71 -12.68
C ALA A 381 -47.16 20.34 -14.04
N GLU A 382 -46.97 21.67 -14.14
CA GLU A 382 -47.06 22.41 -15.41
C GLU A 382 -45.65 22.58 -15.99
N GLY A 383 -45.37 21.96 -17.13
CA GLY A 383 -44.09 22.13 -17.84
C GLY A 383 -44.02 23.44 -18.62
N GLU A 384 -42.86 24.11 -18.59
CA GLU A 384 -42.60 25.37 -19.32
C GLU A 384 -42.58 25.19 -20.85
N ASP A 385 -42.53 23.95 -21.33
CA ASP A 385 -42.55 23.57 -22.76
C ASP A 385 -43.97 23.32 -23.31
N GLY A 386 -45.00 23.47 -22.46
CA GLY A 386 -46.40 23.25 -22.81
C GLY A 386 -46.90 21.83 -22.60
N TRP A 387 -46.07 20.91 -22.10
CA TRP A 387 -46.45 19.57 -21.68
C TRP A 387 -46.62 19.51 -20.18
N TRP A 388 -47.81 19.14 -19.73
CA TRP A 388 -48.16 19.09 -18.32
C TRP A 388 -48.26 17.64 -17.87
N THR A 389 -47.84 17.38 -16.65
CA THR A 389 -47.94 16.05 -16.06
C THR A 389 -49.30 15.91 -15.40
N ALA A 390 -50.13 15.04 -15.94
CA ALA A 390 -51.47 14.77 -15.44
C ALA A 390 -51.58 13.36 -14.84
N GLU A 391 -52.47 13.20 -13.87
CA GLU A 391 -52.85 11.91 -13.29
C GLU A 391 -54.32 11.59 -13.60
N ARG A 392 -54.56 10.39 -14.11
CA ARG A 392 -55.90 9.84 -14.36
C ARG A 392 -55.95 8.37 -13.95
N ASN A 393 -56.87 8.01 -13.06
CA ASN A 393 -57.07 6.63 -12.60
C ASN A 393 -55.79 5.94 -12.08
N GLY A 394 -54.89 6.70 -11.45
CA GLY A 394 -53.60 6.19 -10.94
C GLY A 394 -52.51 5.99 -11.99
N GLN A 395 -52.73 6.41 -13.24
CA GLN A 395 -51.71 6.51 -14.28
C GLN A 395 -51.30 7.96 -14.47
N GLN A 396 -49.99 8.21 -14.54
CA GLN A 396 -49.40 9.52 -14.70
C GLN A 396 -48.67 9.59 -16.05
N GLY A 397 -48.87 10.68 -16.79
CA GLY A 397 -48.18 10.91 -18.05
C GLY A 397 -48.34 12.34 -18.55
N PHE A 398 -47.62 12.66 -19.61
CA PHE A 398 -47.65 13.98 -20.23
C PHE A 398 -48.89 14.18 -21.10
N VAL A 399 -49.50 15.35 -20.98
CA VAL A 399 -50.61 15.82 -21.81
C VAL A 399 -50.35 17.26 -22.27
N PRO A 400 -50.87 17.70 -23.43
CA PRO A 400 -50.71 19.08 -23.86
C PRO A 400 -51.51 20.03 -22.96
N GLY A 401 -50.85 20.97 -22.27
CA GLY A 401 -51.52 21.92 -21.38
C GLY A 401 -52.56 22.80 -22.10
N SER A 402 -52.35 23.06 -23.40
CA SER A 402 -53.30 23.80 -24.25
C SER A 402 -54.64 23.11 -24.51
N TYR A 403 -54.75 21.82 -24.15
CA TYR A 403 -55.96 21.02 -24.32
C TYR A 403 -56.81 21.00 -23.04
N LEU A 404 -56.41 21.76 -22.02
CA LEU A 404 -56.99 21.72 -20.69
C LEU A 404 -57.61 23.07 -20.31
N GLU A 405 -58.77 23.02 -19.67
CA GLU A 405 -59.45 24.17 -19.07
C GLU A 405 -59.51 23.98 -17.56
N LYS A 406 -59.08 25.00 -16.81
CA LYS A 406 -59.16 24.99 -15.35
C LYS A 406 -60.63 25.04 -14.90
N LEU A 407 -61.02 24.14 -13.99
CA LEU A 407 -62.36 24.12 -13.41
C LEU A 407 -62.61 25.20 -12.35
#